data_AF-A0A2A2EE59-F1
#
_entry.id   AF-A0A2A2EE59-F1
#
_cell.length_a   1.000
_cell.length_b   1.000
_cell.length_c   1.000
_cell.angle_alpha   90.00
_cell.angle_beta   90.00
_cell.angle_gamma   90.00
#
_symmetry.space_group_name_H-M   'P 1'
#
loop_
_entity.id
_entity.type
_entity.pdbx_description
1 polymer ?
#
loop_
_entity_poly.entity_id
_entity_poly.type
_entity_poly.pdbx_seq_one_letter_code
_entity_poly.pdbx_strand_id
1 'polypeptide(L)'
;MTEFDADMMQQASALVDRFLAEPADKGDIATVGAQLGRYPRGMVAVGARCRCGRPLAVITRPLVDGRIPFPTTMYLTSPEAVKAASHLEADGVMREYNARLAEDEDLRRAYEHAHMMYLAFRHALAARLGDSEEHIEGTSAGGMPTRVKCLHALVAQSLVMGPGANPIGDDALARMRDEFTPDACRCVPLDKADAGTRARRASTRGGTAEGQRDGQADDGAPSVTVAGIDCGTNSIRLKIARVDANGIHDVVPRMLRVVRLGEGVDKTHRFAEDALERTYAAAREFAEVLATHDVDALRFVATSATRDARNREEFEDTIESILGVRPEVISGTEEADLSFLAATAMTTRDDLEPPFLVVDLGGGSTELVVGGAGNEATTVCAAFSMDIGSVRMTERHLHADPPTQQEVDDTVMDIDRHIDEAFAHVPAGTVNTIIGVSGTVTTMTALAMGLTQYDHAAVDGVRMDFATAFDVDDRFLHMTREERRAYKTIHPGRIDVVGGGALIWNRVLARVAEAAFDDHGKVIDSYVASEHGLLDGLVLDLGRRLLAKR
;
A
#
# COMPACT_ATOMS: atom_id res chain seq x y z
N MET A 1 3.03 -15.56 -32.99
CA MET A 1 4.05 -16.53 -33.45
C MET A 1 5.19 -15.80 -34.15
N THR A 2 6.07 -15.19 -33.36
CA THR A 2 7.36 -14.69 -33.81
C THR A 2 8.20 -15.89 -34.30
N GLU A 3 8.61 -15.90 -35.56
CA GLU A 3 9.56 -16.91 -36.06
C GLU A 3 10.93 -16.62 -35.45
N PHE A 4 11.38 -17.48 -34.54
CA PHE A 4 12.73 -17.43 -34.01
C PHE A 4 13.71 -18.05 -35.01
N ASP A 5 14.91 -17.46 -35.15
CA ASP A 5 15.99 -18.08 -35.91
C ASP A 5 16.38 -19.44 -35.30
N ALA A 6 16.71 -20.42 -36.15
CA ALA A 6 16.99 -21.79 -35.74
C ALA A 6 18.23 -21.89 -34.83
N ASP A 7 19.26 -21.10 -35.12
CA ASP A 7 20.47 -21.01 -34.29
C ASP A 7 20.13 -20.41 -32.92
N MET A 8 19.35 -19.33 -32.89
CA MET A 8 18.90 -18.68 -31.67
C MET A 8 18.09 -19.63 -30.77
N MET A 9 17.16 -20.39 -31.34
CA MET A 9 16.40 -21.40 -30.59
C MET A 9 17.26 -22.55 -30.08
N GLN A 10 18.29 -22.94 -30.83
CA GLN A 10 19.25 -23.94 -30.39
C GLN A 10 20.06 -23.43 -29.20
N GLN A 11 20.56 -22.20 -29.26
CA GLN A 11 21.29 -21.54 -28.16
C GLN A 11 20.40 -21.39 -26.91
N ALA A 12 19.19 -20.87 -27.08
CA ALA A 12 18.21 -20.72 -26.01
C ALA A 12 17.86 -22.06 -25.34
N SER A 13 17.62 -23.10 -26.14
CA SER A 13 17.33 -24.45 -25.63
C SER A 13 18.50 -25.02 -24.83
N ALA A 14 19.73 -24.87 -25.34
CA ALA A 14 20.92 -25.34 -24.64
C ALA A 14 21.12 -24.64 -23.29
N LEU A 15 20.85 -23.32 -23.22
CA LEU A 15 20.89 -22.58 -21.94
C LEU A 15 19.83 -23.07 -20.96
N VAL A 16 18.58 -23.25 -21.41
CA VAL A 16 17.49 -23.77 -20.58
C VAL A 16 17.82 -25.15 -20.05
N ASP A 17 18.26 -26.08 -20.91
CA ASP A 17 18.60 -27.45 -20.53
C ASP A 17 19.73 -27.46 -19.48
N ARG A 18 20.73 -26.57 -19.62
CA ARG A 18 21.79 -26.38 -18.62
C ARG A 18 21.25 -25.96 -17.25
N PHE A 19 20.33 -25.00 -17.20
CA PHE A 19 19.76 -24.53 -15.92
C PHE A 19 18.77 -25.52 -15.31
N LEU A 20 18.06 -26.29 -16.13
CA LEU A 20 17.14 -27.33 -15.64
C LEU A 20 17.86 -28.60 -15.18
N ALA A 21 19.11 -28.82 -15.58
CA ALA A 21 19.94 -29.90 -15.06
C ALA A 21 20.31 -29.68 -13.56
N GLU A 22 20.34 -28.43 -13.11
CA GLU A 22 20.60 -28.03 -11.72
C GLU A 22 19.50 -27.09 -11.22
N PRO A 23 18.28 -27.60 -10.94
CA PRO A 23 17.18 -26.78 -10.46
C PRO A 23 17.49 -26.18 -9.07
N ALA A 24 16.81 -25.09 -8.74
CA ALA A 24 16.95 -24.42 -7.45
C ALA A 24 16.62 -25.39 -6.30
N ASP A 25 17.58 -25.59 -5.40
CA ASP A 25 17.36 -26.40 -4.21
C ASP A 25 16.75 -25.58 -3.05
N LYS A 26 16.47 -26.24 -1.92
CA LYS A 26 15.91 -25.56 -0.73
C LYS A 26 16.85 -24.50 -0.16
N GLY A 27 18.17 -24.71 -0.26
CA GLY A 27 19.18 -23.77 0.21
C GLY A 27 19.24 -22.52 -0.67
N ASP A 28 19.13 -22.69 -1.98
CA ASP A 28 19.01 -21.60 -2.95
C ASP A 28 17.75 -20.78 -2.69
N ILE A 29 16.59 -21.42 -2.56
CA ILE A 29 15.30 -20.76 -2.29
C ILE A 29 15.37 -19.99 -0.96
N ALA A 30 15.94 -20.58 0.10
CA ALA A 30 16.09 -19.91 1.39
C ALA A 30 17.04 -18.71 1.32
N THR A 31 18.16 -18.85 0.61
CA THR A 31 19.14 -17.78 0.44
C THR A 31 18.52 -16.61 -0.33
N VAL A 32 17.84 -16.90 -1.44
CA VAL A 32 17.13 -15.88 -2.22
C VAL A 32 15.99 -15.27 -1.39
N GLY A 33 15.28 -16.07 -0.61
CA GLY A 33 14.24 -15.58 0.28
C GLY A 33 14.75 -14.55 1.28
N ALA A 34 15.91 -14.81 1.89
CA ALA A 34 16.59 -13.88 2.78
C ALA A 34 17.12 -12.64 2.03
N GLN A 35 17.64 -12.80 0.82
CA GLN A 35 18.12 -11.68 0.01
C GLN A 35 16.99 -10.73 -0.43
N LEU A 36 15.81 -11.26 -0.71
CA LEU A 36 14.64 -10.50 -1.16
C LEU A 36 13.74 -10.01 -0.01
N GLY A 37 13.92 -10.54 1.21
CA GLY A 37 12.97 -10.35 2.31
C GLY A 37 11.60 -11.01 2.10
N ARG A 38 11.46 -11.90 1.12
CA ARG A 38 10.21 -12.58 0.76
C ARG A 38 10.47 -13.88 -0.02
N TYR A 39 9.50 -14.80 -0.04
CA TYR A 39 9.62 -16.06 -0.78
C TYR A 39 9.71 -15.85 -2.31
N PRO A 40 10.72 -16.42 -3.00
CA PRO A 40 10.89 -16.27 -4.45
C PRO A 40 9.93 -17.19 -5.23
N ARG A 41 8.73 -16.68 -5.50
CA ARG A 41 7.68 -17.42 -6.24
C ARG A 41 8.14 -17.80 -7.65
N GLY A 42 7.89 -19.05 -8.03
CA GLY A 42 8.17 -19.54 -9.37
C GLY A 42 9.66 -19.64 -9.70
N MET A 43 10.56 -19.61 -8.71
CA MET A 43 11.99 -19.84 -8.93
C MET A 43 12.24 -21.25 -9.47
N VAL A 44 12.91 -21.32 -10.61
CA VAL A 44 13.23 -22.57 -11.32
C VAL A 44 14.68 -22.97 -11.05
N ALA A 45 15.60 -22.03 -11.22
CA ALA A 45 17.03 -22.25 -11.10
C ALA A 45 17.74 -20.96 -10.68
N VAL A 46 18.95 -21.10 -10.15
CA VAL A 46 19.87 -19.98 -9.97
C VAL A 46 20.55 -19.73 -11.31
N GLY A 47 20.27 -18.58 -11.92
CA GLY A 47 20.81 -18.24 -13.24
C GLY A 47 22.24 -17.71 -13.19
N ALA A 48 22.64 -17.09 -12.07
CA ALA A 48 24.01 -16.66 -11.85
C ALA A 48 24.37 -16.71 -10.36
N ARG A 49 25.62 -17.07 -10.05
CA ARG A 49 26.14 -17.14 -8.68
C ARG A 49 27.34 -16.22 -8.49
N CYS A 50 27.45 -15.69 -7.28
CA CYS A 50 28.63 -15.01 -6.79
C CYS A 50 29.75 -16.02 -6.56
N ARG A 51 31.00 -15.57 -6.48
CA ARG A 51 32.15 -16.40 -6.11
C ARG A 51 31.98 -17.18 -4.80
N CYS A 52 31.19 -16.68 -3.86
CA CYS A 52 30.87 -17.39 -2.60
C CYS A 52 29.76 -18.46 -2.75
N GLY A 53 29.22 -18.66 -3.95
CA GLY A 53 28.13 -19.60 -4.25
C GLY A 53 26.73 -19.01 -4.10
N ARG A 54 26.58 -17.79 -3.55
CA ARG A 54 25.27 -17.16 -3.36
C ARG A 54 24.63 -16.74 -4.67
N PRO A 55 23.29 -16.85 -4.81
CA PRO A 55 22.57 -16.37 -5.97
C PRO A 55 22.77 -14.86 -6.21
N LEU A 56 23.05 -14.51 -7.47
CA LEU A 56 23.10 -13.13 -7.97
C LEU A 56 21.84 -12.81 -8.77
N ALA A 57 21.43 -13.76 -9.62
CA ALA A 57 20.24 -13.68 -10.45
C ALA A 57 19.56 -15.05 -10.50
N VAL A 58 18.23 -15.04 -10.62
CA VAL A 58 17.43 -16.27 -10.67
C VAL A 58 16.65 -16.33 -11.96
N ILE A 59 16.26 -17.56 -12.34
CA ILE A 59 15.36 -17.83 -13.45
C ILE A 59 14.01 -18.22 -12.88
N THR A 60 12.95 -17.60 -13.38
CA THR A 60 11.57 -17.88 -12.97
C THR A 60 10.72 -18.41 -14.10
N ARG A 61 9.70 -19.18 -13.71
CA ARG A 61 8.67 -19.68 -14.61
C ARG A 61 7.95 -18.50 -15.29
N PRO A 62 7.60 -18.63 -16.58
CA PRO A 62 6.73 -17.67 -17.28
C PRO A 62 5.33 -17.58 -16.69
N LEU A 63 4.89 -18.67 -16.07
CA LEU A 63 3.59 -18.80 -15.42
C LEU A 63 3.80 -19.40 -14.02
N VAL A 64 3.35 -18.69 -12.98
CA VAL A 64 3.43 -19.19 -11.60
C VAL A 64 2.10 -19.81 -11.15
N ASP A 65 2.12 -20.48 -10.00
CA ASP A 65 0.96 -21.16 -9.42
C ASP A 65 -0.27 -20.24 -9.42
N GLY A 66 -1.41 -20.78 -9.88
CA GLY A 66 -2.64 -20.00 -10.10
C GLY A 66 -2.79 -19.41 -11.51
N ARG A 67 -1.93 -19.82 -12.47
CA ARG A 67 -1.91 -19.31 -13.86
C ARG A 67 -1.66 -17.80 -13.95
N ILE A 68 -0.84 -17.28 -13.05
CA ILE A 68 -0.50 -15.85 -13.01
C ILE A 68 0.72 -15.62 -13.91
N PRO A 69 0.65 -14.75 -14.94
CA PRO A 69 1.78 -14.46 -15.81
C PRO A 69 2.90 -13.76 -15.04
N PHE A 70 4.14 -14.17 -15.28
CA PHE A 70 5.32 -13.55 -14.68
C PHE A 70 6.25 -13.04 -15.79
N PRO A 71 6.11 -11.76 -16.22
CA PRO A 71 6.80 -11.24 -17.40
C PRO A 71 8.32 -11.16 -17.23
N THR A 72 8.86 -11.19 -16.00
CA THR A 72 10.30 -11.14 -15.77
C THR A 72 10.86 -12.54 -15.50
N THR A 73 11.31 -13.24 -16.53
CA THR A 73 11.97 -14.56 -16.48
C THR A 73 13.30 -14.56 -15.74
N MET A 74 13.99 -13.42 -15.64
CA MET A 74 15.29 -13.28 -14.99
C MET A 74 15.34 -11.98 -14.17
N TYR A 75 15.70 -12.05 -12.89
CA TYR A 75 15.89 -10.86 -12.04
C TYR A 75 17.01 -11.03 -11.02
N LEU A 76 17.58 -9.90 -10.59
CA LEU A 76 18.62 -9.84 -9.57
C LEU A 76 18.08 -10.15 -8.19
N THR A 77 18.87 -10.88 -7.42
CA THR A 77 18.56 -11.25 -6.04
C THR A 77 19.63 -10.77 -5.07
N SER A 78 20.89 -10.64 -5.47
CA SER A 78 21.94 -10.12 -4.59
C SER A 78 21.67 -8.67 -4.20
N PRO A 79 21.60 -8.33 -2.90
CA PRO A 79 21.43 -6.96 -2.43
C PRO A 79 22.52 -6.02 -2.96
N GLU A 80 23.75 -6.52 -3.11
CA GLU A 80 24.89 -5.76 -3.63
C GLU A 80 24.71 -5.44 -5.12
N ALA A 81 24.29 -6.42 -5.92
CA ALA A 81 24.00 -6.23 -7.35
C ALA A 81 22.79 -5.29 -7.54
N VAL A 82 21.74 -5.47 -6.74
CA VAL A 82 20.54 -4.63 -6.77
C VAL A 82 20.88 -3.19 -6.43
N LYS A 83 21.64 -2.97 -5.36
CA LYS A 83 22.09 -1.64 -4.93
C LYS A 83 22.92 -0.94 -6.00
N ALA A 84 23.92 -1.62 -6.56
CA ALA A 84 24.76 -1.03 -7.59
C ALA A 84 23.97 -0.69 -8.87
N ALA A 85 22.98 -1.51 -9.25
CA ALA A 85 22.10 -1.19 -10.38
C ALA A 85 21.19 0.02 -10.06
N SER A 86 20.63 0.07 -8.85
CA SER A 86 19.81 1.21 -8.39
C SER A 86 20.59 2.52 -8.35
N HIS A 87 21.87 2.51 -7.98
CA HIS A 87 22.71 3.70 -8.03
C HIS A 87 22.88 4.22 -9.47
N LEU A 88 23.17 3.34 -10.43
CA LEU A 88 23.23 3.74 -11.84
C LEU A 88 21.89 4.32 -12.33
N GLU A 89 20.77 3.73 -11.92
CA GLU A 89 19.45 4.25 -12.24
C GLU A 89 19.22 5.65 -11.66
N ALA A 90 19.59 5.87 -10.40
CA ALA A 90 19.49 7.15 -9.70
C ALA A 90 20.40 8.23 -10.32
N ASP A 91 21.59 7.84 -10.77
CA ASP A 91 22.53 8.71 -11.48
C ASP A 91 22.04 9.11 -12.89
N GLY A 92 20.89 8.58 -13.31
CA GLY A 92 20.25 8.92 -14.58
C GLY A 92 20.84 8.18 -15.77
N VAL A 93 21.65 7.14 -15.56
CA VAL A 93 22.30 6.35 -16.62
C VAL A 93 21.28 5.74 -17.59
N MET A 94 20.06 5.44 -17.14
CA MET A 94 18.98 5.00 -18.03
C MET A 94 18.61 6.04 -19.10
N ARG A 95 18.66 7.34 -18.78
CA ARG A 95 18.41 8.39 -19.77
C ARG A 95 19.50 8.42 -20.83
N GLU A 96 20.76 8.23 -20.42
CA GLU A 96 21.90 8.11 -21.35
C GLU A 96 21.73 6.91 -22.29
N TYR A 97 21.35 5.74 -21.77
CA TYR A 97 21.11 4.57 -22.60
C TYR A 97 19.95 4.75 -23.57
N ASN A 98 18.85 5.38 -23.13
CA ASN A 98 17.74 5.70 -24.01
C ASN A 98 18.13 6.67 -25.13
N ALA A 99 18.96 7.68 -24.83
CA ALA A 99 19.51 8.58 -25.85
C ALA A 99 20.41 7.83 -26.83
N ARG A 100 21.31 6.96 -26.33
CA ARG A 100 22.17 6.11 -27.18
C ARG A 100 21.35 5.17 -28.07
N LEU A 101 20.28 4.56 -27.56
CA LEU A 101 19.39 3.70 -28.37
C LEU A 101 18.69 4.46 -29.50
N ALA A 102 18.44 5.75 -29.33
CA ALA A 102 17.84 6.59 -30.36
C ALA A 102 18.83 6.99 -31.46
N GLU A 103 20.13 7.03 -31.15
CA GLU A 103 21.18 7.55 -32.02
C GLU A 103 22.08 6.46 -32.65
N ASP A 104 22.29 5.35 -31.95
CA ASP A 104 23.20 4.26 -32.33
C ASP A 104 22.42 3.05 -32.87
N GLU A 105 22.43 2.91 -34.19
CA GLU A 105 21.76 1.84 -34.93
C GLU A 105 22.33 0.44 -34.62
N ASP A 106 23.64 0.34 -34.38
CA ASP A 106 24.27 -0.96 -34.07
C ASP A 106 23.91 -1.40 -32.65
N LEU A 107 23.88 -0.47 -31.69
CA LEU A 107 23.38 -0.72 -30.34
C LEU A 107 21.91 -1.14 -30.35
N ARG A 108 21.07 -0.45 -31.14
CA ARG A 108 19.64 -0.78 -31.29
C ARG A 108 19.46 -2.20 -31.82
N ARG A 109 20.19 -2.59 -32.87
CA ARG A 109 20.16 -3.97 -33.41
C ARG A 109 20.63 -5.00 -32.40
N ALA A 110 21.69 -4.71 -31.66
CA ALA A 110 22.17 -5.61 -30.61
C ALA A 110 21.16 -5.75 -29.45
N TYR A 111 20.44 -4.68 -29.10
CA TYR A 111 19.40 -4.69 -28.07
C TYR A 111 18.11 -5.38 -28.55
N GLU A 112 17.74 -5.24 -29.83
CA GLU A 112 16.69 -6.04 -30.48
C GLU A 112 17.05 -7.53 -30.51
N HIS A 113 18.31 -7.87 -30.79
CA HIS A 113 18.79 -9.25 -30.70
C HIS A 113 18.72 -9.78 -29.26
N ALA A 114 19.09 -8.98 -28.25
CA ALA A 114 18.95 -9.33 -26.84
C ALA A 114 17.49 -9.59 -26.43
N HIS A 115 16.56 -8.79 -26.93
CA HIS A 115 15.12 -8.98 -26.78
C HIS A 115 14.67 -10.33 -27.37
N MET A 116 15.07 -10.63 -28.60
CA MET A 116 14.70 -11.88 -29.27
C MET A 116 15.28 -13.10 -28.56
N MET A 117 16.53 -13.04 -28.10
CA MET A 117 17.14 -14.11 -27.28
C MET A 117 16.40 -14.30 -25.96
N TYR A 118 15.93 -13.23 -25.32
CA TYR A 118 15.10 -13.32 -24.11
C TYR A 118 13.81 -14.11 -24.36
N LEU A 119 13.10 -13.75 -25.44
CA LEU A 119 11.86 -14.41 -25.83
C LEU A 119 12.09 -15.87 -26.20
N ALA A 120 13.14 -16.17 -26.96
CA ALA A 120 13.52 -17.54 -27.32
C ALA A 120 13.84 -18.38 -26.08
N PHE A 121 14.58 -17.83 -25.11
CA PHE A 121 14.88 -18.49 -23.84
C PHE A 121 13.61 -18.76 -23.04
N ARG A 122 12.73 -17.76 -22.89
CA ARG A 122 11.45 -17.95 -22.19
C ARG A 122 10.61 -19.02 -22.87
N HIS A 123 10.56 -19.02 -24.20
CA HIS A 123 9.81 -19.99 -24.96
C HIS A 123 10.32 -21.42 -24.77
N ALA A 124 11.64 -21.60 -24.85
CA ALA A 124 12.26 -22.88 -24.53
C ALA A 124 11.99 -23.31 -23.08
N LEU A 125 12.02 -22.39 -22.11
CA LEU A 125 11.73 -22.66 -20.72
C LEU A 125 10.27 -23.09 -20.51
N ALA A 126 9.32 -22.35 -21.09
CA ALA A 126 7.90 -22.64 -21.01
C ALA A 126 7.58 -24.05 -21.54
N ALA A 127 8.14 -24.39 -22.70
CA ALA A 127 7.97 -25.70 -23.32
C ALA A 127 8.49 -26.85 -22.44
N ARG A 128 9.57 -26.64 -21.66
CA ARG A 128 10.18 -27.67 -20.79
C ARG A 128 9.42 -27.82 -19.48
N LEU A 129 8.85 -26.73 -18.99
CA LEU A 129 8.13 -26.69 -17.73
C LEU A 129 6.63 -27.00 -17.87
N GLY A 130 6.12 -27.03 -19.11
CA GLY A 130 4.69 -27.17 -19.41
C GLY A 130 3.89 -25.89 -19.10
N ASP A 131 4.53 -24.73 -19.17
CA ASP A 131 3.92 -23.43 -18.88
C ASP A 131 3.32 -22.77 -20.15
N SER A 132 2.42 -21.80 -19.93
CA SER A 132 1.86 -20.94 -20.98
C SER A 132 2.53 -19.57 -20.97
N GLU A 133 2.71 -18.98 -22.15
CA GLU A 133 3.22 -17.62 -22.34
C GLU A 133 2.17 -16.68 -22.94
N GLU A 134 0.92 -17.15 -23.12
CA GLU A 134 -0.11 -16.47 -23.92
C GLU A 134 -0.39 -15.01 -23.48
N HIS A 135 -0.23 -14.72 -22.19
CA HIS A 135 -0.50 -13.40 -21.60
C HIS A 135 0.72 -12.47 -21.59
N ILE A 136 1.89 -12.95 -22.01
CA ILE A 136 3.16 -12.20 -22.03
C ILE A 136 3.93 -12.42 -23.35
N GLU A 137 3.26 -12.90 -24.39
CA GLU A 137 3.85 -13.09 -25.73
C GLU A 137 4.45 -11.76 -26.22
N GLY A 138 5.66 -11.82 -26.78
CA GLY A 138 6.36 -10.63 -27.27
C GLY A 138 6.86 -9.65 -26.20
N THR A 139 6.58 -9.87 -24.91
CA THR A 139 7.00 -8.96 -23.84
C THR A 139 8.27 -9.45 -23.18
N SER A 140 9.43 -8.82 -23.38
CA SER A 140 10.66 -9.11 -22.60
C SER A 140 10.81 -8.17 -21.40
N ALA A 141 11.87 -8.33 -20.60
CA ALA A 141 12.08 -7.51 -19.40
C ALA A 141 12.84 -6.18 -19.69
N GLY A 142 12.83 -5.26 -18.71
CA GLY A 142 13.65 -4.04 -18.75
C GLY A 142 13.25 -2.96 -19.76
N GLY A 143 12.08 -3.10 -20.41
CA GLY A 143 11.62 -2.17 -21.46
C GLY A 143 12.11 -2.48 -22.86
N MET A 144 12.87 -3.58 -23.03
CA MET A 144 13.33 -4.07 -24.33
C MET A 144 12.18 -4.31 -25.33
N PRO A 145 12.42 -4.11 -26.65
CA PRO A 145 13.65 -3.59 -27.25
C PRO A 145 13.64 -2.05 -27.39
N THR A 146 12.55 -1.38 -27.01
CA THR A 146 12.32 0.02 -27.41
C THR A 146 12.96 1.04 -26.48
N ARG A 147 13.09 0.71 -25.20
CA ARG A 147 13.65 1.60 -24.17
C ARG A 147 14.33 0.83 -23.05
N VAL A 148 15.10 1.53 -22.24
CA VAL A 148 15.56 1.06 -20.94
C VAL A 148 14.61 1.62 -19.88
N LYS A 149 13.82 0.73 -19.27
CA LYS A 149 12.93 1.04 -18.12
C LYS A 149 13.53 0.57 -16.78
N CYS A 150 14.38 -0.45 -16.79
CA CYS A 150 14.97 -1.03 -15.57
C CYS A 150 16.28 -1.76 -15.89
N LEU A 151 17.39 -1.33 -15.27
CA LEU A 151 18.71 -1.93 -15.38
C LEU A 151 18.81 -3.26 -14.63
N HIS A 152 18.09 -3.46 -13.52
CA HIS A 152 18.13 -4.74 -12.79
C HIS A 152 17.78 -5.92 -13.70
N ALA A 153 16.79 -5.76 -14.56
CA ALA A 153 16.37 -6.79 -15.51
C ALA A 153 17.43 -7.08 -16.60
N LEU A 154 18.07 -6.04 -17.14
CA LEU A 154 19.07 -6.17 -18.21
C LEU A 154 20.39 -6.75 -17.68
N VAL A 155 20.79 -6.32 -16.48
CA VAL A 155 21.94 -6.87 -15.76
C VAL A 155 21.68 -8.33 -15.41
N ALA A 156 20.49 -8.68 -14.93
CA ALA A 156 20.12 -10.08 -14.68
C ALA A 156 20.23 -10.92 -15.96
N GLN A 157 19.71 -10.45 -17.09
CA GLN A 157 19.85 -11.17 -18.36
C GLN A 157 21.32 -11.43 -18.72
N SER A 158 22.17 -10.41 -18.60
CA SER A 158 23.60 -10.51 -18.94
C SER A 158 24.33 -11.50 -18.03
N LEU A 159 24.02 -11.50 -16.72
CA LEU A 159 24.59 -12.45 -15.77
C LEU A 159 24.16 -13.89 -16.07
N VAL A 160 22.91 -14.11 -16.50
CA VAL A 160 22.36 -15.45 -16.75
C VAL A 160 22.77 -16.02 -18.10
N MET A 161 22.66 -15.21 -19.16
CA MET A 161 22.95 -15.64 -20.53
C MET A 161 24.44 -15.54 -20.89
N GLY A 162 25.19 -14.73 -20.14
CA GLY A 162 26.62 -14.52 -20.32
C GLY A 162 26.95 -13.24 -21.11
N PRO A 163 28.24 -12.87 -21.17
CA PRO A 163 28.69 -11.66 -21.86
C PRO A 163 28.29 -11.65 -23.34
N GLY A 164 27.83 -10.50 -23.82
CA GLY A 164 27.35 -10.29 -25.19
C GLY A 164 25.86 -10.59 -25.38
N ALA A 165 25.16 -11.10 -24.37
CA ALA A 165 23.74 -11.40 -24.46
C ALA A 165 22.86 -10.15 -24.41
N ASN A 166 23.28 -9.11 -23.68
CA ASN A 166 22.57 -7.83 -23.64
C ASN A 166 23.58 -6.67 -23.56
N PRO A 167 23.72 -5.86 -24.62
CA PRO A 167 24.78 -4.86 -24.68
C PRO A 167 24.66 -3.77 -23.59
N ILE A 168 23.44 -3.45 -23.14
CA ILE A 168 23.20 -2.46 -22.09
C ILE A 168 23.44 -3.07 -20.72
N GLY A 169 23.02 -4.32 -20.51
CA GLY A 169 23.30 -5.03 -19.27
C GLY A 169 24.80 -5.27 -19.07
N ASP A 170 25.55 -5.54 -20.15
CA ASP A 170 27.01 -5.65 -20.14
C ASP A 170 27.70 -4.32 -19.81
N ASP A 171 27.27 -3.20 -20.44
CA ASP A 171 27.80 -1.87 -20.10
C ASP A 171 27.46 -1.48 -18.66
N ALA A 172 26.25 -1.80 -18.18
CA ALA A 172 25.85 -1.57 -16.79
C ALA A 172 26.73 -2.39 -15.82
N LEU A 173 26.99 -3.67 -16.10
CA LEU A 173 27.93 -4.49 -15.30
C LEU A 173 29.34 -3.91 -15.29
N ALA A 174 29.79 -3.34 -16.41
CA ALA A 174 31.09 -2.68 -16.50
C ALA A 174 31.14 -1.42 -15.62
N ARG A 175 30.09 -0.59 -15.64
CA ARG A 175 29.96 0.61 -14.82
C ARG A 175 29.80 0.31 -13.32
N MET A 176 29.17 -0.81 -12.98
CA MET A 176 28.98 -1.23 -11.58
C MET A 176 30.26 -1.77 -10.93
N ARG A 177 31.35 -2.00 -11.68
CA ARG A 177 32.52 -2.81 -11.25
C ARG A 177 33.11 -2.41 -9.90
N ASP A 178 33.14 -1.13 -9.58
CA ASP A 178 33.70 -0.62 -8.33
C ASP A 178 32.83 -0.98 -7.12
N GLU A 179 31.51 -1.04 -7.31
CA GLU A 179 30.54 -1.38 -6.28
C GLU A 179 30.18 -2.87 -6.26
N PHE A 180 30.12 -3.50 -7.43
CA PHE A 180 29.71 -4.88 -7.63
C PHE A 180 30.37 -5.50 -8.87
N THR A 181 30.87 -6.72 -8.72
CA THR A 181 31.28 -7.56 -9.86
C THR A 181 31.03 -9.03 -9.50
N PRO A 182 30.59 -9.86 -10.45
CA PRO A 182 30.39 -11.30 -10.20
C PRO A 182 31.69 -12.02 -9.80
N ASP A 183 32.85 -11.49 -10.20
CA ASP A 183 34.16 -12.15 -10.02
C ASP A 183 34.81 -11.87 -8.65
N ALA A 184 34.32 -10.86 -7.92
CA ALA A 184 34.79 -10.50 -6.58
C ALA A 184 33.64 -10.49 -5.57
N CYS A 185 33.70 -11.39 -4.60
CA CYS A 185 32.65 -11.51 -3.59
C CYS A 185 32.59 -10.29 -2.68
N ARG A 186 31.46 -9.58 -2.71
CA ARG A 186 31.12 -8.47 -1.79
C ARG A 186 29.90 -8.78 -0.91
N CYS A 187 29.47 -10.04 -0.89
CA CYS A 187 28.25 -10.45 -0.18
C CYS A 187 28.34 -10.20 1.34
N VAL A 188 27.37 -9.45 1.89
CA VAL A 188 27.26 -9.24 3.33
C VAL A 188 26.60 -10.45 4.02
N PRO A 189 26.98 -10.84 5.25
CA PRO A 189 26.31 -11.92 5.98
C PRO A 189 24.80 -11.66 6.12
N LEU A 190 23.97 -12.67 5.81
CA LEU A 190 22.51 -12.57 5.90
C LEU A 190 22.01 -12.59 7.37
N ASP A 191 22.87 -12.92 8.33
CA ASP A 191 22.56 -13.14 9.76
C ASP A 191 22.48 -11.85 10.62
N LYS A 192 22.22 -10.68 10.03
CA LYS A 192 22.11 -9.41 10.79
C LYS A 192 20.80 -8.63 10.56
N ALA A 193 19.75 -9.29 10.08
CA ALA A 193 18.40 -8.74 10.07
C ALA A 193 17.56 -9.15 11.31
N ASP A 194 18.06 -10.04 12.19
CA ASP A 194 17.26 -10.67 13.26
C ASP A 194 17.88 -10.60 14.69
N ALA A 195 18.94 -9.80 14.89
CA ALA A 195 19.68 -9.74 16.15
C ALA A 195 19.26 -8.61 17.11
N GLY A 196 18.09 -7.98 16.90
CA GLY A 196 17.54 -6.95 17.79
C GLY A 196 16.56 -7.46 18.87
N THR A 197 15.97 -8.64 18.70
CA THR A 197 14.69 -8.94 19.39
C THR A 197 14.69 -10.21 20.25
N ARG A 198 15.85 -10.84 20.52
CA ARG A 198 15.88 -12.13 21.29
C ARG A 198 16.83 -12.21 22.48
N ALA A 199 17.35 -11.08 22.97
CA ALA A 199 18.26 -11.07 24.12
C ALA A 199 17.67 -10.41 25.38
N ARG A 200 16.39 -10.67 25.72
CA ARG A 200 15.82 -10.32 27.04
C ARG A 200 14.63 -11.23 27.40
N ARG A 201 14.87 -12.54 27.55
CA ARG A 201 14.02 -13.48 28.34
C ARG A 201 14.63 -14.88 28.32
N ALA A 202 15.68 -15.10 29.10
CA ALA A 202 16.15 -16.45 29.43
C ALA A 202 17.01 -16.47 30.71
N SER A 203 16.40 -16.16 31.86
CA SER A 203 16.78 -16.72 33.16
C SER A 203 15.60 -16.44 34.10
N THR A 204 14.73 -17.40 34.39
CA THR A 204 14.97 -18.38 35.45
C THR A 204 14.11 -19.63 35.22
N ARG A 205 14.72 -20.81 35.44
CA ARG A 205 14.06 -22.12 35.43
C ARG A 205 13.36 -22.38 36.77
N GLY A 206 12.22 -23.08 36.71
CA GLY A 206 11.93 -24.20 37.61
C GLY A 206 10.54 -24.19 38.26
N GLY A 207 9.74 -25.25 38.02
CA GLY A 207 8.72 -25.71 38.97
C GLY A 207 7.32 -26.02 38.41
N THR A 208 7.15 -27.28 37.96
CA THR A 208 5.99 -28.19 38.10
C THR A 208 4.52 -27.72 37.98
N ALA A 209 3.81 -28.49 37.16
CA ALA A 209 2.36 -28.64 36.97
C ALA A 209 1.48 -28.60 38.23
N GLU A 210 0.32 -27.94 38.13
CA GLU A 210 -1.03 -28.54 38.13
C GLU A 210 -2.09 -27.43 38.00
N GLY A 211 -3.26 -27.76 37.46
CA GLY A 211 -4.23 -26.80 36.97
C GLY A 211 -4.94 -25.95 38.02
N GLN A 212 -5.32 -24.75 37.63
CA GLN A 212 -6.38 -23.99 38.28
C GLN A 212 -6.95 -22.92 37.34
N ARG A 213 -8.24 -22.67 37.54
CA ARG A 213 -9.05 -21.68 36.85
C ARG A 213 -8.59 -20.28 37.26
N ASP A 214 -8.25 -19.43 36.30
CA ASP A 214 -8.09 -17.99 36.51
C ASP A 214 -9.01 -17.31 35.46
N GLY A 215 -10.06 -16.54 35.81
CA GLY A 215 -10.20 -15.73 37.01
C GLY A 215 -9.23 -14.56 36.97
N GLN A 216 -9.06 -13.92 35.81
CA GLN A 216 -8.11 -12.83 35.66
C GLN A 216 -8.65 -11.58 36.37
N ALA A 217 -7.89 -11.16 37.38
CA ALA A 217 -8.16 -10.06 38.25
C ALA A 217 -8.34 -8.74 37.49
N ASP A 218 -9.36 -8.00 37.93
CA ASP A 218 -9.61 -6.59 37.69
C ASP A 218 -8.47 -5.78 38.34
N ASP A 219 -7.51 -5.32 37.53
CA ASP A 219 -6.55 -4.30 37.94
C ASP A 219 -7.34 -2.98 38.09
N GLY A 220 -7.60 -2.57 39.33
CA GLY A 220 -8.52 -1.50 39.73
C GLY A 220 -8.18 -0.07 39.30
N ALA A 221 -7.80 0.14 38.04
CA ALA A 221 -7.87 1.44 37.40
C ALA A 221 -9.33 1.71 36.96
N PRO A 222 -9.87 2.92 37.20
CA PRO A 222 -11.20 3.26 36.74
C PRO A 222 -11.28 3.12 35.22
N SER A 223 -12.29 2.39 34.74
CA SER A 223 -12.56 2.19 33.32
C SER A 223 -14.03 2.45 32.99
N VAL A 224 -14.30 2.71 31.71
CA VAL A 224 -15.64 2.87 31.13
C VAL A 224 -15.74 2.04 29.86
N THR A 225 -16.87 1.40 29.60
CA THR A 225 -17.16 0.72 28.34
C THR A 225 -17.99 1.65 27.48
N VAL A 226 -17.49 2.05 26.32
CA VAL A 226 -18.18 2.98 25.43
C VAL A 226 -18.32 2.39 24.04
N ALA A 227 -19.33 2.85 23.31
CA ALA A 227 -19.55 2.53 21.92
C ALA A 227 -19.43 3.78 21.05
N GLY A 228 -18.76 3.62 19.90
CA GLY A 228 -18.67 4.63 18.87
C GLY A 228 -19.29 4.12 17.59
N ILE A 229 -20.08 4.97 16.92
CA ILE A 229 -20.51 4.74 15.54
C ILE A 229 -20.01 5.89 14.67
N ASP A 230 -19.28 5.55 13.62
CA ASP A 230 -18.81 6.46 12.58
C ASP A 230 -19.62 6.19 11.30
N CYS A 231 -20.36 7.18 10.84
CA CYS A 231 -21.16 7.13 9.62
C CYS A 231 -20.58 8.06 8.56
N GLY A 232 -19.75 7.49 7.70
CA GLY A 232 -19.12 8.17 6.57
C GLY A 232 -19.90 8.07 5.26
N THR A 233 -19.35 8.68 4.22
CA THR A 233 -19.91 8.69 2.86
C THR A 233 -20.04 7.29 2.25
N ASN A 234 -19.03 6.44 2.42
CA ASN A 234 -19.03 5.10 1.81
C ASN A 234 -19.47 3.99 2.79
N SER A 235 -19.15 4.13 4.07
CA SER A 235 -19.32 3.06 5.05
C SER A 235 -19.73 3.59 6.42
N ILE A 236 -20.46 2.75 7.16
CA ILE A 236 -20.78 2.95 8.57
C ILE A 236 -20.04 1.88 9.40
N ARG A 237 -19.55 2.27 10.58
CA ARG A 237 -18.74 1.41 11.46
C ARG A 237 -19.22 1.47 12.90
N LEU A 238 -19.13 0.35 13.60
CA LEU A 238 -19.36 0.24 15.05
C LEU A 238 -18.11 -0.30 15.74
N LYS A 239 -17.77 0.24 16.91
CA LYS A 239 -16.79 -0.32 17.84
C LYS A 239 -17.30 -0.19 19.27
N ILE A 240 -17.12 -1.24 20.08
CA ILE A 240 -17.35 -1.20 21.53
C ILE A 240 -16.02 -1.49 22.20
N ALA A 241 -15.58 -0.61 23.09
CA ALA A 241 -14.32 -0.79 23.78
C ALA A 241 -14.38 -0.29 25.22
N ARG A 242 -13.58 -0.92 26.07
CA ARG A 242 -13.28 -0.45 27.40
C ARG A 242 -12.13 0.56 27.30
N VAL A 243 -12.31 1.74 27.86
CA VAL A 243 -11.31 2.80 27.93
C VAL A 243 -10.89 3.00 29.38
N ASP A 244 -9.58 3.04 29.60
CA ASP A 244 -8.96 3.30 30.90
C ASP A 244 -7.73 4.21 30.74
N ALA A 245 -6.96 4.39 31.82
CA ALA A 245 -5.76 5.21 31.82
C ALA A 245 -4.66 4.71 30.86
N ASN A 246 -4.68 3.42 30.51
CA ASN A 246 -3.70 2.78 29.64
C ASN A 246 -4.13 2.78 28.16
N GLY A 247 -5.39 3.12 27.84
CA GLY A 247 -5.87 3.27 26.48
C GLY A 247 -7.19 2.55 26.20
N ILE A 248 -7.31 2.04 24.97
CA ILE A 248 -8.52 1.38 24.46
C ILE A 248 -8.30 -0.14 24.46
N HIS A 249 -9.29 -0.89 24.94
CA HIS A 249 -9.32 -2.36 24.91
C HIS A 249 -10.60 -2.82 24.22
N ASP A 250 -10.47 -3.51 23.09
CA ASP A 250 -11.62 -3.93 22.29
C ASP A 250 -12.51 -4.93 23.03
N VAL A 251 -13.80 -4.62 23.13
CA VAL A 251 -14.85 -5.53 23.62
C VAL A 251 -15.55 -6.17 22.43
N VAL A 252 -15.96 -5.34 21.46
CA VAL A 252 -16.40 -5.77 20.14
C VAL A 252 -15.45 -5.15 19.12
N PRO A 253 -14.73 -5.97 18.33
CA PRO A 253 -13.84 -5.47 17.30
C PRO A 253 -14.63 -4.68 16.27
N ARG A 254 -13.93 -3.79 15.56
CA ARG A 254 -14.52 -2.92 14.52
C ARG A 254 -15.40 -3.70 13.55
N MET A 255 -16.69 -3.37 13.53
CA MET A 255 -17.64 -3.86 12.55
C MET A 255 -17.79 -2.84 11.42
N LEU A 256 -17.56 -3.25 10.18
CA LEU A 256 -17.66 -2.40 8.99
C LEU A 256 -18.86 -2.82 8.13
N ARG A 257 -19.70 -1.87 7.73
CA ARG A 257 -20.72 -2.07 6.69
C ARG A 257 -20.55 -1.01 5.61
N VAL A 258 -20.45 -1.43 4.36
CA VAL A 258 -20.39 -0.51 3.22
C VAL A 258 -21.81 -0.24 2.73
N VAL A 259 -22.31 0.95 3.06
CA VAL A 259 -23.71 1.37 2.84
C VAL A 259 -23.85 2.36 1.69
N ARG A 260 -22.74 3.02 1.30
CA ARG A 260 -22.69 4.05 0.26
C ARG A 260 -23.72 5.16 0.50
N LEU A 261 -23.80 5.67 1.74
CA LEU A 261 -24.76 6.70 2.14
C LEU A 261 -24.66 7.96 1.26
N GLY A 262 -23.44 8.32 0.86
CA GLY A 262 -23.17 9.49 0.02
C GLY A 262 -23.32 9.28 -1.49
N GLU A 263 -23.83 8.13 -1.93
CA GLU A 263 -24.05 7.85 -3.35
C GLU A 263 -24.97 8.91 -3.98
N GLY A 264 -24.46 9.58 -5.02
CA GLY A 264 -25.17 10.64 -5.74
C GLY A 264 -25.31 11.97 -4.99
N VAL A 265 -24.87 12.07 -3.72
CA VAL A 265 -25.05 13.26 -2.89
C VAL A 265 -24.31 14.48 -3.46
N ASP A 266 -23.14 14.29 -4.07
CA ASP A 266 -22.37 15.39 -4.67
C ASP A 266 -23.19 16.17 -5.71
N LYS A 267 -24.03 15.45 -6.46
CA LYS A 267 -24.88 16.03 -7.51
C LYS A 267 -26.27 16.42 -7.02
N THR A 268 -26.88 15.62 -6.16
CA THR A 268 -28.29 15.79 -5.75
C THR A 268 -28.45 16.66 -4.51
N HIS A 269 -27.38 16.80 -3.71
CA HIS A 269 -27.40 17.36 -2.36
C HIS A 269 -28.46 16.70 -1.46
N ARG A 270 -28.77 15.42 -1.67
CA ARG A 270 -29.78 14.66 -0.94
C ARG A 270 -29.41 13.18 -0.89
N PHE A 271 -29.73 12.53 0.22
CA PHE A 271 -29.63 11.07 0.30
C PHE A 271 -30.68 10.41 -0.59
N ALA A 272 -30.25 9.35 -1.28
CA ALA A 272 -31.16 8.46 -1.98
C ALA A 272 -31.88 7.53 -0.99
N GLU A 273 -33.14 7.18 -1.28
CA GLU A 273 -33.97 6.36 -0.41
C GLU A 273 -33.37 4.95 -0.18
N ASP A 274 -32.79 4.36 -1.21
CA ASP A 274 -32.12 3.07 -1.13
C ASP A 274 -30.82 3.12 -0.30
N ALA A 275 -30.09 4.24 -0.35
CA ALA A 275 -28.91 4.47 0.49
C ALA A 275 -29.29 4.64 1.97
N LEU A 276 -30.41 5.31 2.26
CA LEU A 276 -30.98 5.40 3.60
C LEU A 276 -31.39 4.02 4.12
N GLU A 277 -32.14 3.24 3.34
CA GLU A 277 -32.59 1.90 3.77
C GLU A 277 -31.41 0.95 4.05
N ARG A 278 -30.36 0.95 3.22
CA ARG A 278 -29.12 0.19 3.51
C ARG A 278 -28.49 0.63 4.83
N THR A 279 -28.48 1.93 5.10
CA THR A 279 -27.89 2.49 6.32
C THR A 279 -28.74 2.16 7.55
N TYR A 280 -30.06 2.23 7.46
CA TYR A 280 -30.97 1.83 8.54
C TYR A 280 -30.90 0.34 8.83
N ALA A 281 -30.74 -0.51 7.81
CA ALA A 281 -30.52 -1.93 8.01
C ALA A 281 -29.24 -2.20 8.82
N ALA A 282 -28.14 -1.52 8.48
CA ALA A 282 -26.90 -1.61 9.25
C ALA A 282 -27.04 -1.05 10.67
N ALA A 283 -27.78 0.05 10.87
CA ALA A 283 -28.04 0.61 12.19
C ALA A 283 -28.86 -0.35 13.07
N ARG A 284 -29.85 -1.05 12.52
CA ARG A 284 -30.61 -2.08 13.25
C ARG A 284 -29.72 -3.26 13.66
N GLU A 285 -28.82 -3.68 12.79
CA GLU A 285 -27.82 -4.70 13.12
C GLU A 285 -26.90 -4.24 14.28
N PHE A 286 -26.45 -2.98 14.25
CA PHE A 286 -25.67 -2.42 15.35
C PHE A 286 -26.46 -2.32 16.66
N ALA A 287 -27.77 -2.03 16.58
CA ALA A 287 -28.65 -2.03 17.75
C ALA A 287 -28.72 -3.42 18.41
N GLU A 288 -28.79 -4.49 17.61
CA GLU A 288 -28.76 -5.87 18.12
C GLU A 288 -27.45 -6.19 18.85
N VAL A 289 -26.32 -5.75 18.30
CA VAL A 289 -25.00 -5.93 18.95
C VAL A 289 -24.93 -5.13 20.25
N LEU A 290 -25.33 -3.85 20.23
CA LEU A 290 -25.35 -2.98 21.41
C LEU A 290 -26.24 -3.54 22.51
N ALA A 291 -27.39 -4.13 22.18
CA ALA A 291 -28.30 -4.73 23.15
C ALA A 291 -27.71 -5.92 23.93
N THR A 292 -26.62 -6.52 23.43
CA THR A 292 -25.94 -7.66 24.09
C THR A 292 -24.72 -7.25 24.93
N HIS A 293 -24.42 -5.94 25.00
CA HIS A 293 -23.25 -5.41 25.71
C HIS A 293 -23.65 -4.29 26.67
N ASP A 294 -23.07 -4.26 27.87
CA ASP A 294 -23.28 -3.18 28.83
C ASP A 294 -22.36 -2.01 28.49
N VAL A 295 -22.94 -0.95 27.91
CA VAL A 295 -22.22 0.22 27.41
C VAL A 295 -22.63 1.43 28.23
N ASP A 296 -21.64 2.09 28.86
CA ASP A 296 -21.84 3.30 29.67
C ASP A 296 -22.31 4.51 28.83
N ALA A 297 -21.87 4.59 27.57
CA ALA A 297 -22.31 5.61 26.63
C ALA A 297 -22.09 5.20 25.16
N LEU A 298 -23.00 5.65 24.31
CA LEU A 298 -22.90 5.56 22.86
C LEU A 298 -22.78 6.97 22.27
N ARG A 299 -21.87 7.16 21.32
CA ARG A 299 -21.82 8.37 20.48
C ARG A 299 -21.89 7.96 19.00
N PHE A 300 -22.81 8.59 18.28
CA PHE A 300 -22.96 8.42 16.83
C PHE A 300 -22.48 9.70 16.15
N VAL A 301 -21.50 9.58 15.27
CA VAL A 301 -20.96 10.67 14.45
C VAL A 301 -21.34 10.46 12.99
N ALA A 302 -21.76 11.53 12.33
CA ALA A 302 -22.01 11.58 10.90
C ALA A 302 -21.14 12.65 10.24
N THR A 303 -20.57 12.33 9.06
CA THR A 303 -19.53 13.17 8.45
C THR A 303 -19.97 13.82 7.13
N SER A 304 -19.06 13.97 6.16
CA SER A 304 -19.22 14.75 4.92
C SER A 304 -20.55 14.53 4.21
N ALA A 305 -20.97 13.28 3.98
CA ALA A 305 -22.21 13.02 3.24
C ALA A 305 -23.47 13.60 3.94
N THR A 306 -23.49 13.62 5.27
CA THR A 306 -24.60 14.17 6.06
C THR A 306 -24.54 15.68 6.15
N ARG A 307 -23.34 16.28 6.12
CA ARG A 307 -23.18 17.74 5.97
C ARG A 307 -23.80 18.23 4.66
N ASP A 308 -23.63 17.47 3.58
CA ASP A 308 -24.05 17.85 2.22
C ASP A 308 -25.54 17.62 1.94
N ALA A 309 -26.18 16.69 2.66
CA ALA A 309 -27.54 16.25 2.37
C ALA A 309 -28.61 17.17 2.98
N ARG A 310 -29.47 17.73 2.11
CA ARG A 310 -30.60 18.59 2.51
C ARG A 310 -31.69 17.86 3.31
N ASN A 311 -31.76 16.53 3.21
CA ASN A 311 -32.68 15.68 3.98
C ASN A 311 -32.00 14.94 5.13
N ARG A 312 -30.90 15.49 5.67
CA ARG A 312 -30.22 14.88 6.82
C ARG A 312 -31.10 14.71 8.06
N GLU A 313 -32.05 15.60 8.31
CA GLU A 313 -32.92 15.52 9.49
C GLU A 313 -33.77 14.24 9.49
N GLU A 314 -34.26 13.80 8.32
CA GLU A 314 -34.98 12.54 8.17
C GLU A 314 -34.12 11.33 8.53
N PHE A 315 -32.85 11.36 8.12
CA PHE A 315 -31.84 10.38 8.49
C PHE A 315 -31.56 10.41 9.99
N GLU A 316 -31.33 11.59 10.56
CA GLU A 316 -31.03 11.78 11.99
C GLU A 316 -32.16 11.27 12.87
N ASP A 317 -33.40 11.66 12.59
CA ASP A 317 -34.59 11.25 13.35
C ASP A 317 -34.80 9.72 13.28
N THR A 318 -34.59 9.12 12.10
CA THR A 318 -34.74 7.67 11.94
C THR A 318 -33.66 6.91 12.68
N ILE A 319 -32.40 7.35 12.63
CA ILE A 319 -31.31 6.73 13.40
C ILE A 319 -31.56 6.87 14.91
N GLU A 320 -32.01 8.04 15.38
CA GLU A 320 -32.37 8.26 16.78
C GLU A 320 -33.45 7.27 17.23
N SER A 321 -34.45 6.99 16.38
CA SER A 321 -35.48 6.00 16.69
C SER A 321 -34.96 4.56 16.80
N ILE A 322 -33.87 4.22 16.09
CA ILE A 322 -33.28 2.87 16.07
C ILE A 322 -32.29 2.68 17.23
N LEU A 323 -31.42 3.66 17.46
CA LEU A 323 -30.27 3.55 18.38
C LEU A 323 -30.47 4.29 19.70
N GLY A 324 -31.51 5.11 19.81
CA GLY A 324 -31.78 5.94 20.99
C GLY A 324 -30.84 7.13 21.15
N VAL A 325 -29.97 7.39 20.17
CA VAL A 325 -29.07 8.55 20.13
C VAL A 325 -29.18 9.23 18.77
N ARG A 326 -29.29 10.57 18.79
CA ARG A 326 -29.29 11.36 17.58
C ARG A 326 -27.87 11.46 16.98
N PRO A 327 -27.69 11.27 15.66
CA PRO A 327 -26.40 11.50 15.02
C PRO A 327 -25.87 12.92 15.25
N GLU A 328 -24.62 13.03 15.66
CA GLU A 328 -23.90 14.29 15.71
C GLU A 328 -23.24 14.54 14.35
N VAL A 329 -23.74 15.54 13.61
CA VAL A 329 -23.12 15.98 12.35
C VAL A 329 -21.93 16.88 12.69
N ILE A 330 -20.74 16.29 12.76
CA ILE A 330 -19.52 17.01 13.18
C ILE A 330 -18.95 17.86 12.05
N SER A 331 -18.25 18.92 12.42
CA SER A 331 -17.48 19.73 11.46
C SER A 331 -16.29 18.92 10.92
N GLY A 332 -15.79 19.29 9.74
CA GLY A 332 -14.58 18.67 9.20
C GLY A 332 -13.34 18.87 10.09
N THR A 333 -13.28 19.97 10.85
CA THR A 333 -12.20 20.21 11.83
C THR A 333 -12.29 19.26 13.03
N GLU A 334 -13.50 18.98 13.53
CA GLU A 334 -13.67 18.01 14.62
C GLU A 334 -13.40 16.57 14.15
N GLU A 335 -13.76 16.26 12.90
CA GLU A 335 -13.42 14.98 12.24
C GLU A 335 -11.90 14.79 12.17
N ALA A 336 -11.19 15.82 11.68
CA ALA A 336 -9.74 15.91 11.68
C ALA A 336 -9.12 15.69 13.07
N ASP A 337 -9.60 16.40 14.09
CA ASP A 337 -9.05 16.33 15.46
C ASP A 337 -9.18 14.92 16.05
N LEU A 338 -10.31 14.25 15.84
CA LEU A 338 -10.55 12.88 16.32
C LEU A 338 -9.70 11.86 15.55
N SER A 339 -9.58 11.99 14.23
CA SER A 339 -8.70 11.12 13.43
C SER A 339 -7.24 11.28 13.81
N PHE A 340 -6.78 12.51 14.05
CA PHE A 340 -5.42 12.79 14.53
C PHE A 340 -5.17 12.21 15.93
N LEU A 341 -6.14 12.35 16.84
CA LEU A 341 -6.06 11.76 18.18
C LEU A 341 -5.82 10.25 18.11
N ALA A 342 -6.58 9.53 17.29
CA ALA A 342 -6.41 8.08 17.13
C ALA A 342 -5.06 7.73 16.51
N ALA A 343 -4.75 8.33 15.36
CA ALA A 343 -3.54 8.04 14.61
C ALA A 343 -2.27 8.28 15.46
N THR A 344 -2.25 9.31 16.29
CA THR A 344 -1.09 9.63 17.13
C THR A 344 -1.09 8.91 18.48
N ALA A 345 -2.24 8.53 19.03
CA ALA A 345 -2.29 7.78 20.29
C ALA A 345 -2.02 6.28 20.12
N MET A 346 -2.34 5.71 18.96
CA MET A 346 -2.40 4.25 18.78
C MET A 346 -1.35 3.71 17.80
N THR A 347 -0.85 4.52 16.87
CA THR A 347 0.27 4.12 16.01
C THR A 347 1.56 4.10 16.83
N THR A 348 2.40 3.08 16.68
CA THR A 348 3.72 3.05 17.31
C THR A 348 4.61 4.12 16.66
N ARG A 349 5.05 5.12 17.45
CA ARG A 349 5.77 6.31 16.97
C ARG A 349 7.24 6.36 17.34
N ASP A 350 7.77 5.33 18.00
CA ASP A 350 9.10 5.38 18.62
C ASP A 350 10.22 5.74 17.61
N ASP A 351 10.01 5.44 16.32
CA ASP A 351 10.93 5.74 15.22
C ASP A 351 10.40 6.80 14.22
N LEU A 352 9.31 7.51 14.55
CA LEU A 352 8.71 8.53 13.67
C LEU A 352 9.11 9.95 14.11
N GLU A 353 9.55 10.77 13.15
CA GLU A 353 9.94 12.16 13.41
C GLU A 353 8.71 13.08 13.27
N PRO A 354 8.30 13.81 14.32
CA PRO A 354 7.29 14.87 14.22
C PRO A 354 7.90 16.14 13.58
N PRO A 355 7.10 17.08 13.04
CA PRO A 355 5.64 17.11 13.06
C PRO A 355 5.00 16.04 12.17
N PHE A 356 3.86 15.50 12.63
CA PHE A 356 3.08 14.52 11.87
C PHE A 356 2.02 15.25 11.04
N LEU A 357 1.88 14.85 9.78
CA LEU A 357 0.68 15.10 8.99
C LEU A 357 -0.20 13.86 9.03
N VAL A 358 -1.37 13.95 9.63
CA VAL A 358 -2.41 12.91 9.47
C VAL A 358 -3.27 13.28 8.28
N VAL A 359 -3.42 12.35 7.35
CA VAL A 359 -4.29 12.45 6.18
C VAL A 359 -5.40 11.42 6.29
N ASP A 360 -6.62 11.87 6.51
CA ASP A 360 -7.81 11.01 6.47
C ASP A 360 -8.47 11.11 5.11
N LEU A 361 -8.35 10.06 4.29
CA LEU A 361 -8.91 10.04 2.95
C LEU A 361 -10.25 9.28 2.97
N GLY A 362 -11.32 10.04 3.17
CA GLY A 362 -12.69 9.57 3.21
C GLY A 362 -13.34 9.40 1.83
N GLY A 363 -14.64 9.09 1.84
CA GLY A 363 -15.42 8.99 0.61
C GLY A 363 -15.87 10.34 0.06
N GLY A 364 -16.20 11.29 0.93
CA GLY A 364 -16.71 12.61 0.57
C GLY A 364 -15.79 13.78 0.94
N SER A 365 -14.92 13.61 1.94
CA SER A 365 -13.92 14.60 2.34
C SER A 365 -12.56 13.95 2.56
N THR A 366 -11.54 14.80 2.59
CA THR A 366 -10.17 14.43 2.94
C THR A 366 -9.61 15.48 3.89
N GLU A 367 -9.22 15.05 5.09
CA GLU A 367 -8.71 15.93 6.13
C GLU A 367 -7.17 15.94 6.13
N LEU A 368 -6.59 17.12 6.29
CA LEU A 368 -5.16 17.33 6.55
C LEU A 368 -4.99 17.91 7.95
N VAL A 369 -4.25 17.22 8.80
CA VAL A 369 -4.07 17.60 10.21
C VAL A 369 -2.60 17.60 10.58
N VAL A 370 -2.05 18.78 10.89
CA VAL A 370 -0.66 18.96 11.29
C VAL A 370 -0.56 19.02 12.80
N GLY A 371 0.26 18.13 13.36
CA GLY A 371 0.64 18.14 14.76
C GLY A 371 1.76 19.12 15.10
N GLY A 372 2.06 19.27 16.38
CA GLY A 372 3.24 20.02 16.84
C GLY A 372 4.56 19.28 16.63
N ALA A 373 5.66 19.92 17.03
CA ALA A 373 6.99 19.33 17.05
C ALA A 373 7.38 18.84 18.46
N GLY A 374 8.32 17.90 18.55
CA GLY A 374 8.90 17.47 19.82
C GLY A 374 7.86 17.00 20.83
N ASN A 375 7.81 17.65 22.00
CA ASN A 375 6.88 17.27 23.08
C ASN A 375 5.41 17.63 22.78
N GLU A 376 5.14 18.44 21.76
CA GLU A 376 3.80 18.82 21.31
C GLU A 376 3.33 17.99 20.10
N ALA A 377 4.03 16.90 19.79
CA ALA A 377 3.75 16.05 18.62
C ALA A 377 2.33 15.46 18.56
N THR A 378 1.62 15.40 19.70
CA THR A 378 0.23 14.93 19.78
C THR A 378 -0.78 16.06 19.93
N THR A 379 -0.36 17.31 19.76
CA THR A 379 -1.23 18.48 19.79
C THR A 379 -1.49 18.94 18.36
N VAL A 380 -2.76 19.11 18.00
CA VAL A 380 -3.13 19.66 16.70
C VAL A 380 -2.72 21.13 16.63
N CYS A 381 -1.95 21.49 15.61
CA CYS A 381 -1.57 22.87 15.31
C CYS A 381 -2.49 23.51 14.27
N ALA A 382 -2.83 22.76 13.22
CA ALA A 382 -3.72 23.21 12.16
C ALA A 382 -4.44 22.02 11.54
N ALA A 383 -5.67 22.24 11.10
CA ALA A 383 -6.50 21.23 10.45
C ALA A 383 -7.35 21.86 9.34
N PHE A 384 -7.54 21.12 8.26
CA PHE A 384 -8.45 21.51 7.18
C PHE A 384 -9.12 20.29 6.57
N SER A 385 -10.39 20.42 6.21
CA SER A 385 -11.21 19.38 5.59
C SER A 385 -11.53 19.79 4.16
N MET A 386 -10.94 19.11 3.19
CA MET A 386 -11.21 19.34 1.77
C MET A 386 -12.45 18.56 1.34
N ASP A 387 -13.32 19.17 0.53
CA ASP A 387 -14.47 18.50 -0.09
C ASP A 387 -14.04 17.67 -1.32
N ILE A 388 -13.06 16.79 -1.12
CA ILE A 388 -12.61 15.75 -2.06
C ILE A 388 -12.54 14.41 -1.35
N GLY A 389 -12.99 13.34 -2.00
CA GLY A 389 -12.96 12.00 -1.43
C GLY A 389 -13.16 10.96 -2.50
N SER A 390 -12.92 9.68 -2.17
CA SER A 390 -12.90 8.60 -3.16
C SER A 390 -14.22 8.48 -3.95
N VAL A 391 -15.36 8.62 -3.28
CA VAL A 391 -16.70 8.59 -3.89
C VAL A 391 -16.90 9.85 -4.71
N ARG A 392 -16.65 11.03 -4.12
CA ARG A 392 -16.91 12.32 -4.74
C ARG A 392 -16.14 12.51 -6.04
N MET A 393 -14.84 12.23 -6.06
CA MET A 393 -14.01 12.38 -7.26
C MET A 393 -14.41 11.37 -8.34
N THR A 394 -14.78 10.15 -7.93
CA THR A 394 -15.27 9.14 -8.87
C THR A 394 -16.58 9.57 -9.52
N GLU A 395 -17.55 10.03 -8.75
CA GLU A 395 -18.87 10.43 -9.25
C GLU A 395 -18.82 11.71 -10.09
N ARG A 396 -17.93 12.63 -9.74
CA ARG A 396 -17.80 13.94 -10.39
C ARG A 396 -17.07 13.87 -11.73
N HIS A 397 -16.06 13.01 -11.85
CA HIS A 397 -15.12 13.04 -12.98
C HIS A 397 -14.86 11.69 -13.65
N LEU A 398 -14.83 10.56 -12.91
CA LEU A 398 -14.36 9.27 -13.43
C LEU A 398 -15.54 8.40 -13.94
N HIS A 399 -16.12 8.78 -15.07
CA HIS A 399 -17.32 8.12 -15.59
C HIS A 399 -17.00 6.86 -16.42
N ALA A 400 -15.91 6.86 -17.18
CA ALA A 400 -15.47 5.70 -17.96
C ALA A 400 -14.85 4.58 -17.08
N ASP A 401 -14.74 3.37 -17.64
CA ASP A 401 -14.20 2.18 -16.97
C ASP A 401 -13.27 1.40 -17.93
N PRO A 402 -11.94 1.56 -17.83
CA PRO A 402 -11.23 2.47 -16.92
C PRO A 402 -11.40 3.96 -17.33
N PRO A 403 -11.10 4.92 -16.42
CA PRO A 403 -11.20 6.35 -16.74
C PRO A 403 -10.28 6.72 -17.91
N THR A 404 -10.73 7.68 -18.72
CA THR A 404 -9.94 8.27 -19.79
C THR A 404 -8.88 9.21 -19.25
N GLN A 405 -7.81 9.47 -20.02
CA GLN A 405 -6.78 10.42 -19.61
C GLN A 405 -7.34 11.83 -19.32
N GLN A 406 -8.33 12.28 -20.11
CA GLN A 406 -8.96 13.58 -19.88
C GLN A 406 -9.71 13.62 -18.54
N GLU A 407 -10.47 12.57 -18.20
CA GLU A 407 -11.14 12.48 -16.89
C GLU A 407 -10.12 12.45 -15.75
N VAL A 408 -8.98 11.77 -15.92
CA VAL A 408 -7.88 11.78 -14.95
C VAL A 408 -7.31 13.18 -14.78
N ASP A 409 -6.98 13.87 -15.87
CA ASP A 409 -6.40 15.21 -15.86
C ASP A 409 -7.36 16.22 -15.20
N ASP A 410 -8.65 16.19 -15.55
CA ASP A 410 -9.69 17.04 -14.96
C ASP A 410 -9.85 16.77 -13.45
N THR A 411 -9.77 15.50 -13.04
CA THR A 411 -9.81 15.11 -11.62
C THR A 411 -8.60 15.64 -10.85
N VAL A 412 -7.40 15.51 -11.43
CA VAL A 412 -6.16 16.02 -10.82
C VAL A 412 -6.22 17.53 -10.66
N MET A 413 -6.72 18.27 -11.65
CA MET A 413 -6.91 19.71 -11.55
C MET A 413 -7.88 20.10 -10.43
N ASP A 414 -8.98 19.36 -10.25
CA ASP A 414 -9.93 19.60 -9.15
C ASP A 414 -9.28 19.32 -7.78
N ILE A 415 -8.56 18.20 -7.66
CA ILE A 415 -7.84 17.82 -6.44
C ILE A 415 -6.79 18.87 -6.08
N ASP A 416 -5.94 19.27 -7.02
CA ASP A 416 -4.86 20.21 -6.76
C ASP A 416 -5.39 21.58 -6.32
N ARG A 417 -6.53 22.03 -6.85
CA ARG A 417 -7.21 23.24 -6.38
C ARG A 417 -7.64 23.16 -4.92
N HIS A 418 -8.16 22.00 -4.47
CA HIS A 418 -8.53 21.82 -3.06
C HIS A 418 -7.30 21.71 -2.16
N ILE A 419 -6.21 21.10 -2.65
CA ILE A 419 -4.93 21.08 -1.93
C ILE A 419 -4.37 22.50 -1.78
N ASP A 420 -4.45 23.34 -2.82
CA ASP A 420 -4.03 24.74 -2.75
C ASP A 420 -4.80 25.52 -1.67
N GLU A 421 -6.12 25.31 -1.59
CA GLU A 421 -6.96 25.90 -0.55
C GLU A 421 -6.59 25.39 0.85
N ALA A 422 -6.35 24.09 1.00
CA ALA A 422 -5.96 23.50 2.28
C ALA A 422 -4.60 24.02 2.76
N PHE A 423 -3.62 24.16 1.85
CA PHE A 423 -2.27 24.64 2.17
C PHE A 423 -2.26 26.12 2.59
N ALA A 424 -3.30 26.89 2.25
CA ALA A 424 -3.46 28.25 2.77
C ALA A 424 -3.82 28.28 4.27
N HIS A 425 -4.34 27.17 4.82
CA HIS A 425 -4.79 27.06 6.20
C HIS A 425 -3.92 26.12 7.04
N VAL A 426 -3.25 25.16 6.40
CA VAL A 426 -2.44 24.12 7.03
C VAL A 426 -1.00 24.22 6.53
N PRO A 427 -0.01 24.37 7.42
CA PRO A 427 1.40 24.46 7.05
C PRO A 427 1.96 23.05 6.76
N ALA A 428 1.43 22.40 5.72
CA ALA A 428 1.72 21.02 5.38
C ALA A 428 3.20 20.77 5.03
N GLY A 429 3.94 21.82 4.64
CA GLY A 429 5.39 21.74 4.41
C GLY A 429 6.23 21.62 5.69
N THR A 430 5.69 21.87 6.88
CA THR A 430 6.49 21.82 8.13
C THR A 430 6.70 20.41 8.68
N VAL A 431 6.12 19.40 8.04
CA VAL A 431 6.00 18.04 8.57
C VAL A 431 7.18 17.17 8.20
N ASN A 432 7.51 16.18 9.03
CA ASN A 432 8.56 15.21 8.75
C ASN A 432 8.02 13.81 8.40
N THR A 433 6.78 13.51 8.77
CA THR A 433 6.16 12.20 8.56
C THR A 433 4.70 12.34 8.18
N ILE A 434 4.27 11.59 7.16
CA ILE A 434 2.87 11.46 6.75
C ILE A 434 2.29 10.18 7.33
N ILE A 435 1.13 10.27 7.96
CA ILE A 435 0.33 9.14 8.45
C ILE A 435 -0.99 9.14 7.68
N GLY A 436 -1.21 8.15 6.83
CA GLY A 436 -2.45 8.01 6.07
C GLY A 436 -3.41 7.03 6.76
N VAL A 437 -4.66 7.45 6.92
CA VAL A 437 -5.72 6.64 7.52
C VAL A 437 -6.87 6.40 6.54
N SER A 438 -7.84 5.58 6.99
CA SER A 438 -9.07 5.28 6.27
C SER A 438 -8.92 4.33 5.08
N GLY A 439 -10.05 4.04 4.46
CA GLY A 439 -10.22 2.87 3.61
C GLY A 439 -9.38 2.88 2.34
N THR A 440 -9.16 4.03 1.73
CA THR A 440 -8.33 4.13 0.51
C THR A 440 -6.89 3.78 0.84
N VAL A 441 -6.28 4.49 1.80
CA VAL A 441 -4.87 4.32 2.15
C VAL A 441 -4.58 2.87 2.57
N THR A 442 -5.40 2.30 3.45
CA THR A 442 -5.16 0.92 3.92
C THR A 442 -5.39 -0.13 2.83
N THR A 443 -6.34 0.09 1.92
CA THR A 443 -6.56 -0.80 0.77
C THR A 443 -5.38 -0.73 -0.20
N MET A 444 -4.91 0.47 -0.54
CA MET A 444 -3.77 0.63 -1.46
C MET A 444 -2.48 0.09 -0.86
N THR A 445 -2.28 0.28 0.45
CA THR A 445 -1.16 -0.32 1.19
C THR A 445 -1.20 -1.85 1.14
N ALA A 446 -2.36 -2.46 1.42
CA ALA A 446 -2.54 -3.92 1.33
C ALA A 446 -2.26 -4.47 -0.08
N LEU A 447 -2.68 -3.73 -1.11
CA LEU A 447 -2.48 -4.09 -2.51
C LEU A 447 -1.01 -3.97 -2.93
N ALA A 448 -0.30 -2.95 -2.46
CA ALA A 448 1.13 -2.75 -2.67
C ALA A 448 1.96 -3.85 -2.02
N MET A 449 1.58 -4.27 -0.81
CA MET A 449 2.17 -5.42 -0.11
C MET A 449 1.91 -6.77 -0.81
N GLY A 450 1.01 -6.80 -1.81
CA GLY A 450 0.66 -8.00 -2.54
C GLY A 450 -0.17 -8.99 -1.71
N LEU A 451 -0.91 -8.50 -0.71
CA LEU A 451 -1.80 -9.34 0.08
C LEU A 451 -2.90 -9.93 -0.81
N THR A 452 -3.27 -11.19 -0.54
CA THR A 452 -4.34 -11.89 -1.28
C THR A 452 -5.69 -11.81 -0.57
N GLN A 453 -5.70 -11.43 0.71
CA GLN A 453 -6.86 -11.08 1.51
C GLN A 453 -6.51 -9.88 2.38
N TYR A 454 -7.50 -9.08 2.74
CA TYR A 454 -7.26 -7.92 3.59
C TYR A 454 -6.92 -8.36 5.01
N ASP A 455 -5.77 -7.94 5.52
CA ASP A 455 -5.32 -8.19 6.88
C ASP A 455 -4.94 -6.85 7.53
N HIS A 456 -5.78 -6.40 8.46
CA HIS A 456 -5.61 -5.12 9.14
C HIS A 456 -4.34 -5.09 10.01
N ALA A 457 -4.00 -6.21 10.66
CA ALA A 457 -2.82 -6.29 11.51
C ALA A 457 -1.52 -6.26 10.70
N ALA A 458 -1.57 -6.73 9.44
CA ALA A 458 -0.44 -6.65 8.53
C ALA A 458 -0.23 -5.23 7.96
N VAL A 459 -1.32 -4.46 7.81
CA VAL A 459 -1.30 -3.12 7.17
C VAL A 459 -0.96 -2.01 8.16
N ASP A 460 -1.41 -2.12 9.41
CA ASP A 460 -1.20 -1.09 10.42
C ASP A 460 0.29 -0.85 10.69
N GLY A 461 0.70 0.43 10.73
CA GLY A 461 2.08 0.84 10.96
C GLY A 461 3.04 0.60 9.78
N VAL A 462 2.57 0.06 8.65
CA VAL A 462 3.42 -0.17 7.48
C VAL A 462 3.91 1.17 6.92
N ARG A 463 5.23 1.31 6.85
CA ARG A 463 5.85 2.39 6.08
C ARG A 463 5.91 1.98 4.60
N MET A 464 5.31 2.79 3.76
CA MET A 464 5.25 2.60 2.31
C MET A 464 6.03 3.72 1.61
N ASP A 465 6.96 3.36 0.74
CA ASP A 465 7.66 4.33 -0.11
C ASP A 465 6.72 4.84 -1.21
N PHE A 466 6.96 6.08 -1.64
CA PHE A 466 6.12 6.77 -2.62
C PHE A 466 6.15 6.11 -3.99
N ALA A 467 7.28 5.52 -4.41
CA ALA A 467 7.33 4.86 -5.71
C ALA A 467 6.38 3.66 -5.74
N THR A 468 6.39 2.83 -4.70
CA THR A 468 5.45 1.71 -4.56
C THR A 468 4.01 2.20 -4.44
N ALA A 469 3.78 3.29 -3.69
CA ALA A 469 2.46 3.90 -3.56
C ALA A 469 1.90 4.39 -4.91
N PHE A 470 2.70 5.13 -5.67
CA PHE A 470 2.31 5.66 -6.98
C PHE A 470 2.09 4.54 -8.00
N ASP A 471 2.93 3.51 -7.99
CA ASP A 471 2.77 2.33 -8.87
C ASP A 471 1.46 1.58 -8.59
N VAL A 472 1.10 1.40 -7.31
CA VAL A 472 -0.16 0.72 -6.96
C VAL A 472 -1.36 1.60 -7.30
N ASP A 473 -1.28 2.91 -7.05
CA ASP A 473 -2.33 3.89 -7.37
C ASP A 473 -2.62 3.92 -8.87
N ASP A 474 -1.58 4.06 -9.69
CA ASP A 474 -1.68 4.06 -11.15
C ASP A 474 -2.26 2.75 -11.68
N ARG A 475 -1.78 1.61 -11.15
CA ARG A 475 -2.27 0.29 -11.56
C ARG A 475 -3.77 0.14 -11.34
N PHE A 476 -4.28 0.49 -10.16
CA PHE A 476 -5.70 0.29 -9.85
C PHE A 476 -6.59 1.37 -10.45
N LEU A 477 -6.08 2.59 -10.66
CA LEU A 477 -6.77 3.61 -11.43
C LEU A 477 -7.10 3.11 -12.84
N HIS A 478 -6.12 2.51 -13.54
CA HIS A 478 -6.25 2.07 -14.93
C HIS A 478 -6.84 0.66 -15.10
N MET A 479 -7.09 -0.08 -14.01
CA MET A 479 -7.87 -1.32 -14.08
C MET A 479 -9.36 -1.03 -14.23
N THR A 480 -10.02 -1.87 -15.02
CA THR A 480 -11.48 -1.93 -15.05
C THR A 480 -12.05 -2.36 -13.70
N ARG A 481 -13.31 -2.02 -13.43
CA ARG A 481 -14.05 -2.53 -12.25
C ARG A 481 -14.11 -4.06 -12.24
N GLU A 482 -14.14 -4.70 -13.41
CA GLU A 482 -14.10 -6.16 -13.51
C GLU A 482 -12.76 -6.74 -13.06
N GLU A 483 -11.64 -6.18 -13.51
CA GLU A 483 -10.31 -6.62 -13.07
C GLU A 483 -10.10 -6.38 -11.58
N ARG A 484 -10.57 -5.25 -11.05
CA ARG A 484 -10.52 -4.94 -9.61
C ARG A 484 -11.24 -6.00 -8.76
N ARG A 485 -12.35 -6.59 -9.24
CA ARG A 485 -13.08 -7.66 -8.54
C ARG A 485 -12.25 -8.92 -8.30
N ALA A 486 -11.20 -9.15 -9.09
CA ALA A 486 -10.31 -10.29 -8.90
C ALA A 486 -9.46 -10.17 -7.62
N TYR A 487 -9.30 -8.95 -7.09
CA TYR A 487 -8.50 -8.67 -5.90
C TYR A 487 -9.36 -8.71 -4.64
N LYS A 488 -9.34 -9.84 -3.93
CA LYS A 488 -10.14 -10.07 -2.71
C LYS A 488 -9.76 -9.15 -1.53
N THR A 489 -8.62 -8.48 -1.60
CA THR A 489 -8.20 -7.41 -0.69
C THR A 489 -9.07 -6.17 -0.83
N ILE A 490 -9.67 -5.93 -1.99
CA ILE A 490 -10.58 -4.82 -2.21
C ILE A 490 -11.97 -5.23 -1.72
N HIS A 491 -12.46 -4.54 -0.69
CA HIS A 491 -13.85 -4.74 -0.27
C HIS A 491 -14.81 -4.46 -1.45
N PRO A 492 -15.83 -5.30 -1.72
CA PRO A 492 -16.68 -5.15 -2.90
C PRO A 492 -17.27 -3.75 -3.09
N GLY A 493 -17.77 -3.12 -2.01
CA GLY A 493 -18.28 -1.75 -2.06
C GLY A 493 -17.23 -0.64 -2.19
N ARG A 494 -15.94 -0.96 -2.42
CA ARG A 494 -14.88 0.01 -2.75
C ARG A 494 -14.40 -0.09 -4.19
N ILE A 495 -14.77 -1.14 -4.92
CA ILE A 495 -14.31 -1.40 -6.30
C ILE A 495 -14.55 -0.20 -7.22
N ASP A 496 -15.74 0.39 -7.11
CA ASP A 496 -16.17 1.46 -8.02
C ASP A 496 -15.37 2.75 -7.80
N VAL A 497 -14.89 2.99 -6.56
CA VAL A 497 -14.37 4.28 -6.10
C VAL A 497 -12.86 4.28 -5.81
N VAL A 498 -12.19 3.14 -5.96
CA VAL A 498 -10.75 3.02 -5.67
C VAL A 498 -9.90 3.96 -6.55
N GLY A 499 -10.31 4.19 -7.81
CA GLY A 499 -9.60 5.10 -8.72
C GLY A 499 -9.61 6.56 -8.25
N GLY A 500 -10.77 7.06 -7.80
CA GLY A 500 -10.85 8.42 -7.24
C GLY A 500 -10.01 8.58 -5.97
N GLY A 501 -9.98 7.54 -5.13
CA GLY A 501 -9.10 7.50 -3.96
C GLY A 501 -7.61 7.51 -4.32
N ALA A 502 -7.21 6.68 -5.30
CA ALA A 502 -5.83 6.59 -5.78
C ALA A 502 -5.30 7.94 -6.29
N LEU A 503 -6.12 8.70 -7.04
CA LEU A 503 -5.74 10.03 -7.52
C LEU A 503 -5.54 11.03 -6.38
N ILE A 504 -6.48 11.09 -5.41
CA ILE A 504 -6.33 11.99 -4.25
C ILE A 504 -5.06 11.63 -3.47
N TRP A 505 -4.84 10.35 -3.20
CA TRP A 505 -3.70 9.90 -2.42
C TRP A 505 -2.37 10.25 -3.09
N ASN A 506 -2.24 9.93 -4.38
CA ASN A 506 -1.08 10.26 -5.19
C ASN A 506 -0.77 11.77 -5.16
N ARG A 507 -1.78 12.61 -5.40
CA ARG A 507 -1.62 14.07 -5.41
C ARG A 507 -1.27 14.63 -4.04
N VAL A 508 -1.92 14.20 -2.96
CA VAL A 508 -1.60 14.66 -1.61
C VAL A 508 -0.16 14.31 -1.24
N LEU A 509 0.29 13.08 -1.47
CA LEU A 509 1.68 12.68 -1.18
C LEU A 509 2.69 13.54 -1.96
N ALA A 510 2.47 13.73 -3.26
CA ALA A 510 3.35 14.52 -4.11
C ALA A 510 3.42 16.00 -3.66
N ARG A 511 2.26 16.61 -3.39
CA ARG A 511 2.17 18.02 -3.00
C ARG A 511 2.74 18.30 -1.61
N VAL A 512 2.55 17.37 -0.67
CA VAL A 512 3.13 17.49 0.69
C VAL A 512 4.65 17.35 0.63
N ALA A 513 5.18 16.40 -0.14
CA ALA A 513 6.63 16.24 -0.27
C ALA A 513 7.30 17.44 -0.95
N GLU A 514 6.67 18.01 -1.98
CA GLU A 514 7.11 19.27 -2.61
C GLU A 514 7.12 20.41 -1.57
N ALA A 515 6.03 20.61 -0.84
CA ALA A 515 5.93 21.65 0.18
C ALA A 515 6.97 21.47 1.31
N ALA A 516 7.26 20.23 1.72
CA ALA A 516 8.25 19.93 2.75
C ALA A 516 9.69 20.18 2.27
N PHE A 517 9.98 19.85 1.01
CA PHE A 517 11.26 20.18 0.41
C PHE A 517 11.46 21.71 0.31
N ASP A 518 10.43 22.45 -0.08
CA ASP A 518 10.48 23.91 -0.16
C ASP A 518 10.59 24.60 1.22
N ASP A 519 9.96 24.04 2.25
CA ASP A 519 9.98 24.58 3.62
C ASP A 519 11.34 24.36 4.31
N HIS A 520 11.84 23.12 4.31
CA HIS A 520 13.01 22.75 5.11
C HIS A 520 14.05 21.89 4.39
N GLY A 521 13.92 21.67 3.07
CA GLY A 521 14.93 20.99 2.24
C GLY A 521 15.08 19.49 2.50
N LYS A 522 14.20 18.89 3.31
CA LYS A 522 14.20 17.44 3.54
C LYS A 522 13.23 16.78 2.57
N VAL A 523 13.61 15.61 2.06
CA VAL A 523 12.74 14.80 1.20
C VAL A 523 11.86 13.92 2.08
N ILE A 524 10.54 13.98 1.85
CA ILE A 524 9.60 12.97 2.32
C ILE A 524 9.32 12.05 1.14
N ASP A 525 9.67 10.77 1.28
CA ASP A 525 9.55 9.75 0.24
C ASP A 525 8.72 8.55 0.68
N SER A 526 8.09 8.63 1.85
CA SER A 526 7.30 7.55 2.43
C SER A 526 6.19 8.08 3.34
N TYR A 527 5.16 7.25 3.53
CA TYR A 527 4.10 7.46 4.50
C TYR A 527 3.94 6.22 5.39
N VAL A 528 3.25 6.37 6.52
CA VAL A 528 2.85 5.27 7.40
C VAL A 528 1.35 5.05 7.29
N ALA A 529 0.91 3.84 6.96
CA ALA A 529 -0.51 3.48 6.99
C ALA A 529 -0.96 3.25 8.44
N SER A 530 -2.16 3.71 8.79
CA SER A 530 -2.77 3.43 10.09
C SER A 530 -4.21 2.94 9.93
N GLU A 531 -4.55 1.89 10.69
CA GLU A 531 -5.91 1.37 10.83
C GLU A 531 -6.75 2.17 11.85
N HIS A 532 -6.09 3.09 12.56
CA HIS A 532 -6.63 3.91 13.64
C HIS A 532 -6.95 5.32 13.16
N GLY A 533 -8.25 5.59 12.97
CA GLY A 533 -8.78 6.89 12.55
C GLY A 533 -9.99 7.32 13.37
N LEU A 534 -10.94 8.03 12.75
CA LEU A 534 -12.10 8.65 13.39
C LEU A 534 -12.82 7.78 14.43
N LEU A 535 -13.11 6.52 14.12
CA LEU A 535 -13.85 5.62 15.02
C LEU A 535 -13.10 5.35 16.33
N ASP A 536 -11.79 5.12 16.26
CA ASP A 536 -10.96 4.91 17.44
C ASP A 536 -10.83 6.21 18.25
N GLY A 537 -10.73 7.34 17.55
CA GLY A 537 -10.65 8.67 18.15
C GLY A 537 -11.91 9.01 18.91
N LEU A 538 -13.06 8.68 18.33
CA LEU A 538 -14.39 8.84 18.92
C LEU A 538 -14.54 8.08 20.23
N VAL A 539 -14.16 6.80 20.23
CA VAL A 539 -14.22 5.92 21.41
C VAL A 539 -13.26 6.42 22.49
N LEU A 540 -12.03 6.79 22.12
CA LEU A 540 -11.04 7.30 23.05
C LEU A 540 -11.45 8.62 23.71
N ASP A 541 -11.91 9.57 22.90
CA ASP A 541 -12.39 10.87 23.37
C ASP A 541 -13.60 10.71 24.31
N LEU A 542 -14.60 9.92 23.89
CA LEU A 542 -15.79 9.66 24.71
C LEU A 542 -15.42 9.01 26.04
N GLY A 543 -14.57 7.98 26.02
CA GLY A 543 -14.10 7.30 27.23
C GLY A 543 -13.36 8.23 28.18
N ARG A 544 -12.42 9.04 27.66
CA ARG A 544 -11.68 10.04 28.44
C ARG A 544 -12.61 11.09 29.06
N ARG A 545 -13.59 11.59 28.30
CA ARG A 545 -14.57 12.58 28.79
C ARG A 545 -15.46 12.01 29.90
N LEU A 546 -15.81 10.73 29.86
CA LEU A 546 -16.59 10.09 30.92
C LEU A 546 -15.77 9.81 32.17
N LEU A 547 -14.53 9.34 32.01
CA LEU A 547 -13.61 9.12 33.13
C LEU A 547 -13.30 10.44 33.86
N ALA A 548 -13.15 11.55 33.15
CA ALA A 548 -12.94 12.86 33.76
C ALA A 548 -14.15 13.40 34.54
N LYS A 549 -15.36 12.84 34.31
CA LYS A 549 -16.59 13.21 35.02
C LYS A 549 -16.89 12.31 36.23
N ARG A 550 -16.25 11.14 36.32
CA ARG A 550 -16.31 10.22 37.46
C ARG A 550 -15.27 10.62 38.49
#